data_AF-A0A1W9HZR6-F1
#
_entry.id   AF-A0A1W9HZR6-F1
#
_cell.length_a   1.000
_cell.length_b   1.000
_cell.length_c   1.000
_cell.angle_alpha   90.00
_cell.angle_beta   90.00
_cell.angle_gamma   90.00
#
_symmetry.space_group_name_H-M   'P 1'
#
loop_
_entity.id
_entity.type
_entity.pdbx_description
1 polymer ?
#
loop_
_entity_poly.entity_id
_entity_poly.type
_entity_poly.pdbx_seq_one_letter_code
_entity_poly.pdbx_strand_id
1 'polypeptide(L)'
;MNLQKFVFHFVFLFSLQSFSAVRENNFLILPEQNLLGGLNEEQFHRVISSFEKKIAPIVKAQGGELIVDRLWNNPTVNAFAYSMLGKWTINLYGGYARHPAMTEELLLMSLCHEAGHFMGGHPKKFFSGRSYEGQADYYSTLICMKEMWRNEDNQIAIAGKAADPTVKEKCRGNALCERISMLSLAMARFDALFGDGPSPDFSTPEKMQVKKTNSGYPSPQCRLDTYFAGVLNNPRPRCWYFD
;
A
#
# COMPACT_ATOMS: atom_id res chain seq x y z
N MET A 1 -27.05 -46.90 30.00
CA MET A 1 -26.51 -45.63 30.51
C MET A 1 -25.15 -45.40 29.83
N ASN A 2 -25.12 -44.73 28.67
CA ASN A 2 -23.88 -44.41 27.96
C ASN A 2 -23.78 -42.89 27.83
N LEU A 3 -22.85 -42.32 28.57
CA LEU A 3 -22.56 -40.90 28.62
C LEU A 3 -21.54 -40.58 27.51
N GLN A 4 -22.01 -40.18 26.32
CA GLN A 4 -21.13 -39.66 25.29
C GLN A 4 -20.63 -38.27 25.71
N LYS A 5 -19.32 -38.16 25.91
CA LYS A 5 -18.60 -36.92 26.17
C LYS A 5 -18.68 -36.03 24.94
N PHE A 6 -19.40 -34.93 25.02
CA PHE A 6 -19.31 -33.83 24.05
C PHE A 6 -17.98 -33.10 24.27
N VAL A 7 -17.01 -33.37 23.40
CA VAL A 7 -15.81 -32.54 23.28
C VAL A 7 -16.17 -31.37 22.36
N PHE A 8 -16.45 -30.20 22.95
CA PHE A 8 -16.54 -28.96 22.19
C PHE A 8 -15.16 -28.61 21.64
N HIS A 9 -14.91 -28.91 20.37
CA HIS A 9 -13.82 -28.30 19.62
C HIS A 9 -14.19 -26.84 19.35
N PHE A 10 -13.72 -25.93 20.20
CA PHE A 10 -13.62 -24.52 19.85
C PHE A 10 -12.53 -24.38 18.78
N VAL A 11 -12.91 -24.56 17.52
CA VAL A 11 -12.09 -24.08 16.41
C VAL A 11 -12.25 -22.57 16.38
N PHE A 12 -11.34 -21.86 17.04
CA PHE A 12 -11.12 -20.45 16.75
C PHE A 12 -10.63 -20.35 15.31
N LEU A 13 -11.56 -20.23 14.36
CA LEU A 13 -11.28 -19.69 13.04
C LEU A 13 -10.94 -18.20 13.23
N PHE A 14 -9.72 -17.92 13.67
CA PHE A 14 -9.11 -16.64 13.34
C PHE A 14 -8.97 -16.65 11.82
N SER A 15 -9.96 -16.09 11.12
CA SER A 15 -9.69 -15.60 9.77
C SER A 15 -8.67 -14.48 9.95
N LEU A 16 -7.39 -14.83 9.86
CA LEU A 16 -6.33 -13.88 9.57
C LEU A 16 -6.70 -13.32 8.20
N GLN A 17 -7.54 -12.28 8.19
CA GLN A 17 -7.66 -11.43 7.02
C GLN A 17 -6.33 -10.69 6.95
N SER A 18 -5.38 -11.31 6.29
CA SER A 18 -4.11 -10.74 5.85
C SER A 18 -4.46 -9.69 4.80
N PHE A 19 -4.09 -8.44 5.05
CA PHE A 19 -4.28 -7.36 4.08
C PHE A 19 -2.98 -7.30 3.33
N SER A 20 -3.00 -7.82 2.12
CA SER A 20 -1.79 -8.00 1.34
C SER A 20 -1.59 -6.74 0.51
N ALA A 21 -0.40 -6.14 0.50
CA ALA A 21 -0.12 -4.97 -0.33
C ALA A 21 -0.50 -5.18 -1.81
N VAL A 22 -0.34 -6.43 -2.27
CA VAL A 22 -0.77 -6.91 -3.58
C VAL A 22 -1.85 -7.97 -3.42
N ARG A 23 -2.63 -8.19 -4.49
CA ARG A 23 -3.58 -9.31 -4.54
C ARG A 23 -2.87 -10.62 -4.20
N GLU A 24 -3.59 -11.51 -3.50
CA GLU A 24 -3.10 -12.87 -3.21
C GLU A 24 -2.55 -13.53 -4.47
N ASN A 25 -1.32 -14.02 -4.36
CA ASN A 25 -0.57 -14.60 -5.46
C ASN A 25 0.37 -15.68 -4.92
N ASN A 26 0.88 -16.52 -5.82
CA ASN A 26 1.80 -17.61 -5.49
C ASN A 26 3.23 -17.33 -5.98
N PHE A 27 3.58 -16.07 -6.25
CA PHE A 27 4.92 -15.73 -6.70
C PHE A 27 5.91 -15.83 -5.54
N LEU A 28 7.05 -16.48 -5.83
CA LEU A 28 8.17 -16.63 -4.92
C LEU A 28 9.45 -16.16 -5.61
N ILE A 29 10.19 -15.26 -4.97
CA ILE A 29 11.47 -14.74 -5.45
C ILE A 29 12.54 -14.98 -4.39
N LEU A 30 13.41 -15.95 -4.65
CA LEU A 30 14.47 -16.40 -3.74
C LEU A 30 15.66 -15.41 -3.76
N PRO A 31 16.42 -15.27 -2.65
CA PRO A 31 17.60 -14.40 -2.60
C PRO A 31 18.67 -14.71 -3.65
N GLU A 32 18.85 -15.98 -4.00
CA GLU A 32 19.86 -16.47 -4.96
C GLU A 32 19.46 -16.28 -6.43
N GLN A 33 18.22 -15.89 -6.72
CA GLN A 33 17.78 -15.65 -8.09
C GLN A 33 18.40 -14.37 -8.64
N ASN A 34 19.19 -14.49 -9.70
CA ASN A 34 19.79 -13.36 -10.39
C ASN A 34 18.78 -12.74 -11.37
N LEU A 35 18.02 -11.75 -10.89
CA LEU A 35 17.04 -11.02 -11.68
C LEU A 35 17.60 -9.65 -12.11
N LEU A 36 17.22 -9.21 -13.31
CA LEU A 36 17.45 -7.83 -13.74
C LEU A 36 16.38 -6.94 -13.10
N GLY A 37 16.74 -6.17 -12.08
CA GLY A 37 15.84 -5.25 -11.38
C GLY A 37 15.56 -5.67 -9.93
N GLY A 38 14.57 -5.01 -9.31
CA GLY A 38 14.29 -5.15 -7.87
C GLY A 38 15.34 -4.48 -6.97
N LEU A 39 15.12 -4.56 -5.66
CA LEU A 39 16.03 -4.02 -4.66
C LEU A 39 17.04 -5.07 -4.19
N ASN A 40 18.26 -4.63 -3.88
CA ASN A 40 19.17 -5.39 -3.03
C ASN A 40 18.84 -5.19 -1.53
N GLU A 41 19.49 -5.96 -0.67
CA GLU A 41 19.25 -5.96 0.79
C GLU A 41 19.54 -4.61 1.45
N GLU A 42 20.58 -3.92 0.99
CA GLU A 42 20.95 -2.60 1.50
C GLU A 42 19.84 -1.58 1.20
N GLN A 43 19.37 -1.55 -0.05
CA GLN A 43 18.26 -0.67 -0.47
C GLN A 43 16.99 -1.00 0.31
N PHE A 44 16.67 -2.28 0.48
CA PHE A 44 15.53 -2.75 1.28
C PHE A 44 15.57 -2.20 2.71
N HIS A 45 16.68 -2.39 3.41
CA HIS A 45 16.83 -1.90 4.78
C HIS A 45 16.89 -0.38 4.86
N ARG A 46 17.48 0.30 3.89
CA ARG A 46 17.55 1.76 3.84
C ARG A 46 16.17 2.39 3.71
N VAL A 47 15.33 1.89 2.81
CA VAL A 47 13.95 2.38 2.62
C VAL A 47 13.14 2.21 3.90
N ILE A 48 13.19 1.03 4.52
CA ILE A 48 12.46 0.76 5.77
C ILE A 48 12.93 1.70 6.89
N SER A 49 14.24 1.89 7.02
CA SER A 49 14.80 2.77 8.06
C SER A 49 14.37 4.24 7.86
N SER A 50 14.30 4.70 6.61
CA SER A 50 13.79 6.04 6.27
C SER A 50 12.31 6.20 6.66
N PHE A 51 11.50 5.19 6.34
CA PHE A 51 10.09 5.14 6.71
C PHE A 51 9.89 5.15 8.22
N GLU A 52 10.54 4.24 8.95
CA GLU A 52 10.43 4.16 10.42
C GLU A 52 10.83 5.47 11.10
N LYS A 53 11.93 6.09 10.65
CA LYS A 53 12.40 7.37 11.20
C LYS A 53 11.35 8.46 11.15
N LYS A 54 10.54 8.53 10.08
CA LYS A 54 9.50 9.56 9.91
C LYS A 54 8.15 9.15 10.49
N ILE A 55 7.75 7.89 10.34
CA ILE A 55 6.39 7.44 10.63
C ILE A 55 6.24 6.90 12.06
N ALA A 56 7.28 6.29 12.64
CA ALA A 56 7.18 5.76 14.01
C ALA A 56 6.80 6.82 15.06
N PRO A 57 7.31 8.07 15.03
CA PRO A 57 6.87 9.11 15.96
C PRO A 57 5.39 9.49 15.80
N ILE A 58 4.88 9.46 14.56
CA ILE A 58 3.48 9.77 14.24
C ILE A 58 2.57 8.65 14.76
N VAL A 59 2.95 7.40 14.53
CA VAL A 59 2.25 6.23 15.08
C VAL A 59 2.22 6.27 16.60
N LYS A 60 3.35 6.59 17.24
CA LYS A 60 3.44 6.75 18.70
C LYS A 60 2.53 7.84 19.24
N ALA A 61 2.42 8.97 18.56
CA ALA A 61 1.50 10.04 18.93
C ALA A 61 0.02 9.62 18.84
N GLN A 62 -0.30 8.59 18.07
CA GLN A 62 -1.64 8.00 17.95
C GLN A 62 -1.86 6.80 18.88
N GLY A 63 -0.91 6.51 19.78
CA GLY A 63 -1.00 5.43 20.76
C GLY A 63 -0.61 4.04 20.23
N GLY A 64 -0.02 3.96 19.03
CA GLY A 64 0.54 2.71 18.49
C GLY A 64 2.05 2.59 18.70
N GLU A 65 2.56 1.37 18.58
CA GLU A 65 4.00 1.08 18.44
C GLU A 65 4.25 0.50 17.04
N LEU A 66 4.93 1.24 16.17
CA LEU A 66 5.24 0.78 14.82
C LEU A 66 6.35 -0.28 14.88
N ILE A 67 6.10 -1.43 14.23
CA ILE A 67 7.08 -2.50 14.04
C ILE A 67 7.11 -2.84 12.55
N VAL A 68 8.29 -2.84 11.92
CA VAL A 68 8.44 -3.35 10.56
C VAL A 68 9.33 -4.60 10.59
N ASP A 69 8.69 -5.76 10.38
CA ASP A 69 9.40 -7.03 10.27
C ASP A 69 10.07 -7.13 8.90
N ARG A 70 11.41 -7.01 8.91
CA ARG A 70 12.26 -6.94 7.72
C ARG A 70 12.64 -8.35 7.25
N LEU A 71 11.73 -9.02 6.55
CA LEU A 71 11.83 -10.45 6.25
C LEU A 71 12.57 -10.72 4.93
N TRP A 72 13.82 -10.24 4.82
CA TRP A 72 14.62 -10.28 3.59
C TRP A 72 14.75 -11.69 2.99
N ASN A 73 15.06 -12.71 3.78
CA ASN A 73 15.23 -14.07 3.27
C ASN A 73 13.91 -14.77 2.90
N ASN A 74 12.76 -14.16 3.21
CA ASN A 74 11.46 -14.73 2.86
C ASN A 74 11.17 -14.51 1.35
N PRO A 75 10.88 -15.56 0.57
CA PRO A 75 10.68 -15.44 -0.87
C PRO A 75 9.29 -14.95 -1.28
N THR A 76 8.33 -14.81 -0.36
CA THR A 76 6.97 -14.38 -0.71
C THR A 76 6.94 -13.00 -1.35
N VAL A 77 6.20 -12.85 -2.46
CA VAL A 77 5.94 -11.56 -3.11
C VAL A 77 4.69 -10.93 -2.50
N ASN A 78 4.86 -10.40 -1.29
CA ASN A 78 3.79 -9.71 -0.58
C ASN A 78 4.31 -8.79 0.55
N ALA A 79 3.41 -8.00 1.13
CA ALA A 79 3.57 -7.35 2.42
C ALA A 79 2.21 -7.36 3.13
N PHE A 80 2.16 -7.31 4.46
CA PHE A 80 0.89 -7.12 5.14
C PHE A 80 1.00 -6.46 6.50
N ALA A 81 -0.04 -5.71 6.87
CA ALA A 81 -0.18 -5.10 8.19
C ALA A 81 -1.09 -5.91 9.12
N TYR A 82 -0.77 -5.94 10.41
CA TYR A 82 -1.67 -6.39 11.48
C TYR A 82 -1.40 -5.62 12.78
N SER A 83 -2.36 -5.62 13.69
CA SER A 83 -2.20 -4.97 14.99
C SER A 83 -2.58 -5.90 16.12
N MET A 84 -1.78 -5.90 17.19
CA MET A 84 -2.03 -6.69 18.39
C MET A 84 -1.48 -5.96 19.61
N LEU A 85 -2.30 -5.80 20.66
CA LEU A 85 -1.89 -5.22 21.95
C LEU A 85 -1.14 -3.87 21.82
N GLY A 86 -1.63 -2.97 20.98
CA GLY A 86 -1.02 -1.65 20.75
C GLY A 86 0.14 -1.64 19.76
N LYS A 87 0.64 -2.81 19.34
CA LYS A 87 1.68 -2.94 18.30
C LYS A 87 1.03 -2.93 16.93
N TRP A 88 1.53 -2.10 16.03
CA TRP A 88 1.13 -1.96 14.64
C TRP A 88 2.26 -2.49 13.77
N THR A 89 2.13 -3.75 13.36
CA THR A 89 3.20 -4.49 12.70
C THR A 89 2.96 -4.55 11.19
N ILE A 90 4.01 -4.27 10.42
CA ILE A 90 4.07 -4.47 8.98
C ILE A 90 5.07 -5.59 8.70
N ASN A 91 4.60 -6.70 8.13
CA ASN A 91 5.45 -7.74 7.57
C ASN A 91 5.83 -7.36 6.14
N LEU A 92 7.12 -7.21 5.87
CA LEU A 92 7.61 -6.90 4.53
C LEU A 92 8.58 -7.99 4.06
N TYR A 93 8.17 -8.76 3.05
CA TYR A 93 8.93 -9.91 2.56
C TYR A 93 9.95 -9.52 1.50
N GLY A 94 11.12 -10.15 1.52
CA GLY A 94 12.17 -9.86 0.55
C GLY A 94 11.83 -10.26 -0.88
N GLY A 95 10.98 -11.28 -1.09
CA GLY A 95 10.50 -11.62 -2.42
C GLY A 95 9.76 -10.46 -3.09
N TYR A 96 8.99 -9.71 -2.31
CA TYR A 96 8.33 -8.48 -2.77
C TYR A 96 9.34 -7.41 -3.19
N ALA A 97 10.38 -7.20 -2.37
CA ALA A 97 11.43 -6.24 -2.65
C ALA A 97 12.29 -6.61 -3.87
N ARG A 98 12.53 -7.91 -4.09
CA ARG A 98 13.31 -8.42 -5.22
C ARG A 98 12.51 -8.54 -6.52
N HIS A 99 11.22 -8.24 -6.52
CA HIS A 99 10.43 -8.27 -7.75
C HIS A 99 11.05 -7.32 -8.80
N PRO A 100 11.26 -7.73 -10.07
CA PRO A 100 12.01 -6.93 -11.06
C PRO A 100 11.47 -5.50 -11.28
N ALA A 101 10.14 -5.35 -11.19
CA ALA A 101 9.47 -4.06 -11.32
C ALA A 101 9.50 -3.20 -10.04
N MET A 102 9.97 -3.73 -8.90
CA MET A 102 10.02 -3.01 -7.63
C MET A 102 11.15 -1.99 -7.61
N THR A 103 10.89 -0.85 -6.98
CA THR A 103 11.86 0.24 -6.78
C THR A 103 11.80 0.73 -5.34
N GLU A 104 12.78 1.51 -4.89
CA GLU A 104 12.78 2.10 -3.55
C GLU A 104 11.54 2.97 -3.30
N GLU A 105 11.07 3.73 -4.30
CA GLU A 105 9.88 4.58 -4.18
C GLU A 105 8.59 3.75 -4.12
N LEU A 106 8.50 2.64 -4.89
CA LEU A 106 7.37 1.72 -4.82
C LEU A 106 7.31 1.03 -3.45
N LEU A 107 8.44 0.51 -2.96
CA LEU A 107 8.51 -0.13 -1.65
C LEU A 107 8.10 0.84 -0.53
N LEU A 108 8.52 2.10 -0.63
CA LEU A 108 8.13 3.15 0.31
C LEU A 108 6.62 3.43 0.27
N MET A 109 6.03 3.49 -0.93
CA MET A 109 4.59 3.69 -1.08
C MET A 109 3.79 2.49 -0.56
N SER A 110 4.29 1.26 -0.71
CA SER A 110 3.70 0.07 -0.09
C SER A 110 3.72 0.17 1.44
N LEU A 111 4.83 0.58 2.06
CA LEU A 111 4.88 0.83 3.50
C LEU A 111 3.88 1.91 3.95
N CYS A 112 3.71 2.96 3.15
CA CYS A 112 2.70 4.00 3.38
C CYS A 112 1.25 3.49 3.25
N HIS A 113 0.98 2.57 2.31
CA HIS A 113 -0.29 1.87 2.21
C HIS A 113 -0.56 1.05 3.48
N GLU A 114 0.40 0.23 3.90
CA GLU A 114 0.26 -0.61 5.11
C GLU A 114 0.02 0.25 6.37
N ALA A 115 0.70 1.38 6.48
CA ALA A 115 0.46 2.37 7.53
C ALA A 115 -0.98 2.94 7.49
N GLY A 116 -1.54 3.06 6.28
CA GLY A 116 -2.92 3.50 6.03
C GLY A 116 -3.97 2.53 6.58
N HIS A 117 -3.68 1.24 6.72
CA HIS A 117 -4.61 0.34 7.43
C HIS A 117 -4.80 0.72 8.89
N PHE A 118 -3.77 1.27 9.55
CA PHE A 118 -3.86 1.72 10.93
C PHE A 118 -4.40 3.16 11.02
N MET A 119 -3.84 4.07 10.21
CA MET A 119 -4.02 5.51 10.35
C MET A 119 -5.03 6.13 9.37
N GLY A 120 -5.50 5.37 8.38
CA GLY A 120 -6.32 5.88 7.28
C GLY A 120 -7.74 6.30 7.65
N GLY A 121 -8.25 5.87 8.81
CA GLY A 121 -9.60 6.24 9.25
C GLY A 121 -10.71 5.43 8.58
N HIS A 122 -11.94 5.96 8.58
CA HIS A 122 -13.09 5.31 7.93
C HIS A 122 -12.97 5.34 6.41
N PRO A 123 -13.52 4.34 5.69
CA PRO A 123 -14.24 3.17 6.20
C PRO A 123 -13.30 2.07 6.74
N LYS A 124 -13.73 1.42 7.82
CA LYS A 124 -12.96 0.40 8.55
C LYS A 124 -13.68 -0.95 8.57
N LYS A 125 -12.91 -2.04 8.55
CA LYS A 125 -13.44 -3.40 8.79
C LYS A 125 -13.87 -3.51 10.24
N PHE A 126 -15.12 -3.94 10.45
CA PHE A 126 -15.74 -4.03 11.76
C PHE A 126 -14.90 -4.81 12.78
N PHE A 127 -14.40 -5.99 12.39
CA PHE A 127 -13.68 -6.88 13.32
C PHE A 127 -12.24 -6.45 13.62
N SER A 128 -11.55 -5.83 12.67
CA SER A 128 -10.14 -5.49 12.84
C SER A 128 -9.88 -4.02 13.16
N GLY A 129 -10.89 -3.14 13.00
CA GLY A 129 -10.73 -1.70 13.15
C GLY A 129 -9.81 -1.04 12.11
N ARG A 130 -9.36 -1.80 11.09
CA ARG A 130 -8.43 -1.34 10.05
C ARG A 130 -9.16 -0.74 8.86
N SER A 131 -8.57 0.30 8.27
CA SER A 131 -9.07 0.93 7.05
C SER A 131 -9.15 -0.08 5.89
N TYR A 132 -10.14 0.08 5.02
CA TYR A 132 -10.23 -0.72 3.78
C TYR A 132 -9.07 -0.42 2.82
N GLU A 133 -8.82 -1.32 1.86
CA GLU A 133 -7.78 -1.19 0.83
C GLU A 133 -7.78 0.19 0.15
N GLY A 134 -8.92 0.63 -0.38
CA GLY A 134 -9.02 1.95 -1.00
C GLY A 134 -8.78 3.11 -0.04
N GLN A 135 -9.07 2.94 1.26
CA GLN A 135 -8.78 3.97 2.25
C GLN A 135 -7.29 4.01 2.62
N ALA A 136 -6.62 2.86 2.64
CA ALA A 136 -5.17 2.77 2.80
C ALA A 136 -4.45 3.40 1.61
N ASP A 137 -4.93 3.16 0.38
CA ASP A 137 -4.45 3.82 -0.84
C ASP A 137 -4.62 5.34 -0.79
N TYR A 138 -5.80 5.79 -0.37
CA TYR A 138 -6.08 7.22 -0.26
C TYR A 138 -5.18 7.88 0.78
N TYR A 139 -4.99 7.25 1.95
CA TYR A 139 -4.10 7.74 3.01
C TYR A 139 -2.63 7.80 2.57
N SER A 140 -2.16 6.78 1.85
CA SER A 140 -0.75 6.65 1.48
C SER A 140 -0.27 7.89 0.73
N THR A 141 -1.09 8.41 -0.18
CA THR A 141 -0.76 9.60 -0.99
C THR A 141 -1.26 10.91 -0.42
N LEU A 142 -2.38 10.91 0.32
CA LEU A 142 -2.89 12.12 0.97
C LEU A 142 -1.96 12.61 2.08
N ILE A 143 -1.40 11.69 2.87
CA ILE A 143 -0.66 12.02 4.10
C ILE A 143 0.76 11.45 4.05
N CYS A 144 0.91 10.13 3.95
CA CYS A 144 2.20 9.48 4.24
C CYS A 144 3.30 9.87 3.24
N MET A 145 3.05 9.80 1.93
CA MET A 145 4.05 10.17 0.92
C MET A 145 4.40 11.66 0.97
N LYS A 146 3.43 12.53 1.31
CA LYS A 146 3.71 13.95 1.53
C LYS A 146 4.61 14.15 2.75
N GLU A 147 4.41 13.41 3.83
CA GLU A 147 5.29 13.42 5.01
C GLU A 147 6.71 12.91 4.68
N MET A 148 6.79 11.84 3.88
CA MET A 148 8.07 11.28 3.44
C MET A 148 8.88 12.33 2.69
N TRP A 149 8.25 13.08 1.76
CA TRP A 149 8.97 13.91 0.80
C TRP A 149 8.80 15.43 0.95
N ARG A 150 8.07 15.93 1.96
CA ARG A 150 7.83 17.38 2.15
C ARG A 150 9.11 18.22 2.26
N ASN A 151 10.20 17.64 2.76
CA ASN A 151 11.47 18.32 2.98
C ASN A 151 12.56 17.88 1.98
N GLU A 152 12.18 17.13 0.94
CA GLU A 152 13.09 16.75 -0.14
C GLU A 152 13.04 17.77 -1.28
N ASP A 153 14.11 17.82 -2.08
CA ASP A 153 14.10 18.57 -3.33
C ASP A 153 13.35 17.79 -4.41
N ASN A 154 12.04 18.00 -4.45
CA ASN A 154 11.16 17.32 -5.39
C ASN A 154 11.36 17.80 -6.83
N GLN A 155 11.90 19.01 -7.05
CA GLN A 155 12.22 19.50 -8.40
C GLN A 155 13.38 18.70 -8.99
N ILE A 156 14.43 18.47 -8.19
CA ILE A 156 15.54 17.59 -8.58
C ILE A 156 15.05 16.16 -8.78
N ALA A 157 14.19 15.64 -7.89
CA ALA A 157 13.71 14.26 -7.97
C ALA A 157 12.89 13.94 -9.25
N ILE A 158 12.25 14.94 -9.85
CA ILE A 158 11.50 14.80 -11.10
C ILE A 158 12.24 15.36 -12.32
N ALA A 159 13.43 15.93 -12.15
CA ALA A 159 14.20 16.52 -13.25
C ALA A 159 14.45 15.49 -14.35
N GLY A 160 14.17 15.89 -15.61
CA GLY A 160 14.32 15.02 -16.78
C GLY A 160 13.26 13.92 -16.93
N LYS A 161 12.30 13.80 -16.00
CA LYS A 161 11.18 12.86 -16.11
C LYS A 161 9.99 13.54 -16.77
N ALA A 162 9.41 12.91 -17.79
CA ALA A 162 8.18 13.39 -18.40
C ALA A 162 6.98 13.07 -17.48
N ALA A 163 6.26 14.11 -17.06
CA ALA A 163 4.97 13.94 -16.39
C ALA A 163 3.83 13.83 -17.42
N ASP A 164 2.82 13.03 -17.09
CA ASP A 164 1.57 12.91 -17.85
C ASP A 164 0.87 14.28 -17.99
N PRO A 165 0.24 14.60 -19.15
CA PRO A 165 -0.47 15.86 -19.34
C PRO A 165 -1.54 16.14 -18.28
N THR A 166 -2.28 15.13 -17.86
CA THR A 166 -3.31 15.23 -16.80
C THR A 166 -2.67 15.60 -15.47
N VAL A 167 -1.53 14.99 -15.15
CA VAL A 167 -0.78 15.29 -13.94
C VAL A 167 -0.28 16.72 -13.96
N LYS A 168 0.31 17.18 -15.08
CA LYS A 168 0.75 18.57 -15.23
C LYS A 168 -0.39 19.57 -15.03
N GLU A 169 -1.54 19.31 -15.65
CA GLU A 169 -2.73 20.16 -15.53
C GLU A 169 -3.24 20.25 -14.09
N LYS A 170 -3.39 19.09 -13.41
CA LYS A 170 -3.98 19.04 -12.06
C LYS A 170 -3.00 19.48 -10.98
N CYS A 171 -1.72 19.19 -11.10
CA CYS A 171 -0.70 19.56 -10.12
C CYS A 171 -0.22 21.01 -10.26
N ARG A 172 -0.46 21.67 -11.41
CA ARG A 172 -0.17 23.10 -11.61
C ARG A 172 1.27 23.49 -11.24
N GLY A 173 2.24 22.65 -11.62
CA GLY A 173 3.67 22.88 -11.36
C GLY A 173 4.15 22.55 -9.95
N ASN A 174 3.29 21.98 -9.09
CA ASN A 174 3.71 21.49 -7.79
C ASN A 174 4.49 20.17 -7.94
N ALA A 175 5.82 20.22 -7.80
CA ALA A 175 6.69 19.07 -8.00
C ALA A 175 6.42 17.88 -7.07
N LEU A 176 6.01 18.12 -5.81
CA LEU A 176 5.65 17.04 -4.90
C LEU A 176 4.38 16.31 -5.38
N CYS A 177 3.38 17.07 -5.85
CA CYS A 177 2.17 16.53 -6.47
C CYS A 177 2.51 15.70 -7.71
N GLU A 178 3.35 16.24 -8.62
CA GLU A 178 3.75 15.53 -9.84
C GLU A 178 4.52 14.25 -9.53
N ARG A 179 5.46 14.31 -8.59
CA ARG A 179 6.25 13.15 -8.15
C ARG A 179 5.35 12.04 -7.59
N ILE A 180 4.46 12.37 -6.63
CA ILE A 180 3.59 11.36 -6.02
C ILE A 180 2.57 10.83 -7.04
N SER A 181 2.06 11.68 -7.94
CA SER A 181 1.14 11.24 -9.00
C SER A 181 1.81 10.24 -9.94
N MET A 182 3.00 10.54 -10.46
CA MET A 182 3.71 9.60 -11.33
C MET A 182 4.10 8.30 -10.61
N LEU A 183 4.44 8.37 -9.31
CA LEU A 183 4.60 7.17 -8.48
C LEU A 183 3.29 6.37 -8.36
N SER A 184 2.15 7.04 -8.23
CA SER A 184 0.84 6.40 -8.14
C SER A 184 0.52 5.60 -9.39
N LEU A 185 0.89 6.11 -10.57
CA LEU A 185 0.79 5.38 -11.83
C LEU A 185 1.70 4.15 -11.85
N ALA A 186 2.95 4.30 -11.41
CA ALA A 186 3.88 3.18 -11.32
C ALA A 186 3.38 2.10 -10.35
N MET A 187 2.82 2.48 -9.20
CA MET A 187 2.25 1.57 -8.21
C MET A 187 1.02 0.84 -8.76
N ALA A 188 0.07 1.56 -9.36
CA ALA A 188 -1.11 0.95 -9.95
C ALA A 188 -0.76 -0.03 -11.09
N ARG A 189 0.28 0.27 -11.88
CA ARG A 189 0.80 -0.64 -12.90
C ARG A 189 1.52 -1.85 -12.32
N PHE A 190 2.25 -1.67 -11.22
CA PHE A 190 2.84 -2.77 -10.46
C PHE A 190 1.75 -3.71 -9.91
N ASP A 191 0.69 -3.16 -9.31
CA ASP A 191 -0.46 -3.92 -8.83
C ASP A 191 -1.18 -4.70 -9.94
N ALA A 192 -1.26 -4.12 -11.14
CA ALA A 192 -1.85 -4.77 -12.31
C ALA A 192 -1.09 -6.04 -12.74
N LEU A 193 0.17 -6.24 -12.33
CA LEU A 193 0.91 -7.48 -12.59
C LEU A 193 0.35 -8.67 -11.80
N PHE A 194 -0.42 -8.43 -10.74
CA PHE A 194 -1.00 -9.44 -9.86
C PHE A 194 -2.52 -9.58 -10.02
N GLY A 195 -3.11 -8.90 -11.01
CA GLY A 195 -4.54 -8.89 -11.24
C GLY A 195 -4.89 -9.01 -12.72
N ASP A 196 -6.19 -9.06 -12.99
CA ASP A 196 -6.73 -9.05 -14.34
C ASP A 196 -7.12 -7.62 -14.75
N GLY A 197 -6.93 -7.29 -16.02
CA GLY A 197 -7.42 -6.04 -16.62
C GLY A 197 -6.36 -5.28 -17.40
N PRO A 198 -6.77 -4.16 -18.02
CA PRO A 198 -5.84 -3.29 -18.73
C PRO A 198 -4.90 -2.57 -17.76
N SER A 199 -3.75 -2.14 -18.28
CA SER A 199 -2.80 -1.30 -17.55
C SER A 199 -3.45 0.05 -17.21
N PRO A 200 -3.39 0.52 -15.94
CA PRO A 200 -3.94 1.81 -15.56
C PRO A 200 -3.29 3.00 -16.26
N ASP A 201 -4.09 4.04 -16.47
CA ASP A 201 -3.66 5.30 -17.07
C ASP A 201 -4.50 6.49 -16.56
N PHE A 202 -3.91 7.69 -16.52
CA PHE A 202 -4.61 8.90 -16.09
C PHE A 202 -5.70 9.33 -17.08
N SER A 203 -5.56 8.98 -18.35
CA SER A 203 -6.52 9.27 -19.40
C SER A 203 -7.76 8.35 -19.38
N THR A 204 -7.74 7.29 -18.56
CA THR A 204 -8.81 6.28 -18.49
C THR A 204 -9.41 6.12 -17.09
N PRO A 205 -9.91 7.19 -16.44
CA PRO A 205 -10.48 7.09 -15.10
C PRO A 205 -11.64 6.10 -15.04
N GLU A 206 -11.73 5.36 -13.94
CA GLU A 206 -12.76 4.35 -13.69
C GLU A 206 -14.14 5.01 -13.62
N LYS A 207 -15.06 4.47 -14.43
CA LYS A 207 -16.44 4.98 -14.52
C LYS A 207 -17.39 4.23 -13.60
N MET A 208 -16.98 3.07 -13.11
CA MET A 208 -17.77 2.29 -12.16
C MET A 208 -18.11 3.12 -10.93
N GLN A 209 -19.37 3.03 -10.50
CA GLN A 209 -19.81 3.58 -9.22
C GLN A 209 -20.40 2.45 -8.38
N VAL A 210 -19.80 2.20 -7.21
CA VAL A 210 -20.30 1.20 -6.29
C VAL A 210 -21.58 1.68 -5.61
N LYS A 211 -22.45 0.74 -5.22
CA LYS A 211 -23.63 1.01 -4.38
C LYS A 211 -23.41 0.68 -2.89
N LYS A 212 -22.23 0.16 -2.58
CA LYS A 212 -21.74 -0.18 -1.24
C LYS A 212 -20.23 -0.12 -1.29
N THR A 213 -19.61 0.40 -0.23
CA THR A 213 -18.15 0.50 -0.17
C THR A 213 -17.52 -0.88 -0.34
N ASN A 214 -16.57 -0.99 -1.29
CA ASN A 214 -15.78 -2.19 -1.51
C ASN A 214 -14.78 -2.38 -0.35
N SER A 215 -14.90 -3.51 0.36
CA SER A 215 -14.03 -3.86 1.48
C SER A 215 -12.84 -4.75 1.09
N GLY A 216 -12.75 -5.16 -0.17
CA GLY A 216 -11.63 -5.90 -0.75
C GLY A 216 -10.78 -5.04 -1.68
N TYR A 217 -10.05 -5.67 -2.59
CA TYR A 217 -9.17 -5.00 -3.54
C TYR A 217 -9.95 -4.25 -4.63
N PRO A 218 -9.77 -2.92 -4.79
CA PRO A 218 -10.24 -2.20 -5.96
C PRO A 218 -9.52 -2.67 -7.24
N SER A 219 -10.07 -2.35 -8.41
CA SER A 219 -9.35 -2.55 -9.69
C SER A 219 -8.07 -1.69 -9.72
N PRO A 220 -7.01 -2.10 -10.43
CA PRO A 220 -5.80 -1.28 -10.56
C PRO A 220 -6.07 0.16 -11.03
N GLN A 221 -7.01 0.36 -11.95
CA GLN A 221 -7.43 1.72 -12.37
C GLN A 221 -8.08 2.48 -11.21
N CYS A 222 -8.99 1.85 -10.46
CA CYS A 222 -9.61 2.49 -9.31
C CYS A 222 -8.59 2.81 -8.20
N ARG A 223 -7.53 2.00 -8.03
CA ARG A 223 -6.40 2.33 -7.13
C ARG A 223 -5.67 3.57 -7.63
N LEU A 224 -5.34 3.68 -8.92
CA LEU A 224 -4.75 4.89 -9.51
C LEU A 224 -5.59 6.14 -9.24
N ASP A 225 -6.89 6.05 -9.52
CA ASP A 225 -7.81 7.18 -9.29
C ASP A 225 -7.86 7.58 -7.81
N THR A 226 -7.75 6.59 -6.91
CA THR A 226 -7.77 6.79 -5.46
C THR A 226 -6.49 7.43 -4.95
N TYR A 227 -5.33 6.95 -5.40
CA TYR A 227 -4.05 7.57 -5.12
C TYR A 227 -4.03 9.02 -5.63
N PHE A 228 -4.46 9.25 -6.87
CA PHE A 228 -4.47 10.59 -7.46
C PHE A 228 -5.44 11.53 -6.73
N ALA A 229 -6.61 11.04 -6.32
CA ALA A 229 -7.52 11.81 -5.46
C ALA A 229 -6.86 12.18 -4.13
N GLY A 230 -6.10 11.28 -3.50
CA GLY A 230 -5.34 11.55 -2.27
C GLY A 230 -4.26 12.62 -2.48
N VAL A 231 -3.48 12.52 -3.57
CA VAL A 231 -2.49 13.55 -3.95
C VAL A 231 -3.15 14.93 -4.02
N LEU A 232 -4.25 15.04 -4.76
CA LEU A 232 -4.98 16.29 -5.01
C LEU A 232 -5.88 16.75 -3.84
N ASN A 233 -6.02 15.93 -2.79
CA ASN A 233 -6.99 16.15 -1.71
C ASN A 233 -8.44 16.29 -2.22
N ASN A 234 -8.79 15.50 -3.23
CA ASN A 234 -10.14 15.40 -3.77
C ASN A 234 -10.95 14.35 -3.01
N PRO A 235 -12.30 14.39 -3.09
CA PRO A 235 -13.13 13.32 -2.54
C PRO A 235 -12.73 11.93 -3.03
N ARG A 236 -12.88 10.93 -2.16
CA ARG A 236 -12.58 9.52 -2.46
C ARG A 236 -13.42 9.04 -3.66
N PRO A 237 -12.82 8.34 -4.65
CA PRO A 237 -13.54 7.91 -5.84
C PRO A 237 -14.69 6.94 -5.57
N ARG A 238 -15.78 7.12 -6.34
CA ARG A 238 -16.98 6.25 -6.28
C ARG A 238 -16.75 4.85 -6.85
N CYS A 239 -15.60 4.56 -7.44
CA CYS A 239 -15.25 3.22 -7.92
C CYS A 239 -14.98 2.21 -6.80
N TRP A 240 -14.79 2.67 -5.56
CA TRP A 240 -14.72 1.80 -4.38
C TRP A 240 -15.46 2.36 -3.16
N TYR A 241 -15.62 3.67 -3.03
CA TYR A 241 -16.23 4.29 -1.86
C TYR A 241 -17.71 4.60 -2.06
N PHE A 242 -18.54 4.19 -1.10
CA PHE A 242 -19.95 4.55 -0.99
C PHE A 242 -20.21 5.20 0.36
N ASP A 243 -20.53 6.49 0.32
CA ASP A 243 -21.19 7.24 1.39
C ASP A 243 -22.71 7.13 1.22
#